data_AF-A0A365Y0Z0-F1
#
_entry.id   AF-A0A365Y0Z0-F1
#
_cell.length_a   1.000
_cell.length_b   1.000
_cell.length_c   1.000
_cell.angle_alpha   90.00
_cell.angle_beta   90.00
_cell.angle_gamma   90.00
#
_symmetry.space_group_name_H-M   'P 1'
#
loop_
_entity.id
_entity.type
_entity.pdbx_description
1 polymer ?
#
loop_
_entity_poly.entity_id
_entity_poly.type
_entity_poly.pdbx_seq_one_letter_code
_entity_poly.pdbx_strand_id
1 'polypeptide(L)'
;MQALANDHLLLIIHYLQIVICNPQLIINLLMDIVIIGTGNVAHCFGQLLKLHGHQVKQVLSRHIDHARNLGEMLNAPYTDDLTDIDMNADVYLLAVSDAAIPELNDQLRLGKRIVAHTAGAVPLSAISRISVNTGVLYPLQSIRKELKTYPPIPVMLEAGNDEVLRRLQALAGSIASRIAIADSTQRLKYHLTAVLCNNFTNHLFAEAKAYCEKEQLDFTLLQPIIKETFDRLEKYAPETVQTGPALRKDNTTMDLHRSLLADNEHLLRVYEVLSEAIYRLHH
;
A
#
# COMPACT_ATOMS: atom_id res chain seq x y z
N MET A 1 33.50 -24.75 -1.92
CA MET A 1 32.19 -24.26 -1.40
C MET A 1 32.30 -23.55 -0.05
N GLN A 2 33.22 -23.90 0.86
CA GLN A 2 33.40 -23.18 2.15
C GLN A 2 34.12 -21.82 2.04
N ALA A 3 34.95 -21.59 1.01
CA ALA A 3 35.69 -20.32 0.86
C ALA A 3 34.80 -19.12 0.49
N LEU A 4 33.81 -19.31 -0.42
CA LEU A 4 32.91 -18.24 -0.87
C LEU A 4 31.90 -17.78 0.21
N ALA A 5 31.61 -18.63 1.19
CA ALA A 5 30.73 -18.27 2.31
C ALA A 5 31.43 -17.36 3.34
N ASN A 6 32.75 -17.49 3.49
CA ASN A 6 33.53 -16.66 4.41
C ASN A 6 33.71 -15.24 3.88
N ASP A 7 33.86 -15.06 2.56
CA ASP A 7 34.04 -13.73 1.96
C ASP A 7 32.78 -12.85 2.08
N HIS A 8 31.60 -13.43 1.92
CA HIS A 8 30.33 -12.72 2.15
C HIS A 8 30.10 -12.35 3.61
N LEU A 9 30.48 -13.24 4.55
CA LEU A 9 30.36 -12.98 5.97
C LEU A 9 31.33 -11.87 6.40
N LEU A 10 32.56 -11.87 5.88
CA LEU A 10 33.53 -10.80 6.10
C LEU A 10 33.07 -9.47 5.51
N LEU A 11 32.44 -9.46 4.33
CA LEU A 11 31.90 -8.23 3.75
C LEU A 11 30.77 -7.64 4.61
N ILE A 12 29.88 -8.49 5.13
CA ILE A 12 28.78 -8.09 6.02
C ILE A 12 29.33 -7.59 7.35
N ILE A 13 30.31 -8.28 7.93
CA ILE A 13 30.97 -7.87 9.19
C ILE A 13 31.72 -6.54 8.99
N HIS A 14 32.40 -6.36 7.85
CA HIS A 14 33.10 -5.12 7.53
C HIS A 14 32.12 -3.96 7.30
N TYR A 15 31.00 -4.21 6.62
CA TYR A 15 29.93 -3.21 6.43
C TYR A 15 29.26 -2.84 7.75
N LEU A 16 28.95 -3.84 8.60
CA LEU A 16 28.43 -3.61 9.96
C LEU A 16 29.44 -2.86 10.83
N GLN A 17 30.74 -3.17 10.75
CA GLN A 17 31.79 -2.42 11.45
C GLN A 17 31.92 -0.98 10.94
N ILE A 18 31.76 -0.73 9.64
CA ILE A 18 31.75 0.64 9.08
C ILE A 18 30.54 1.43 9.59
N VAL A 19 29.36 0.81 9.65
CA VAL A 19 28.13 1.42 10.18
C VAL A 19 28.22 1.66 11.69
N ILE A 20 28.78 0.72 12.46
CA ILE A 20 28.91 0.81 13.93
C ILE A 20 30.02 1.79 14.35
N CYS A 21 31.15 1.84 13.63
CA CYS A 21 32.30 2.68 13.98
C CYS A 21 32.18 4.13 13.49
N ASN A 22 31.14 4.47 12.72
CA ASN A 22 30.96 5.79 12.15
C ASN A 22 29.53 6.30 12.44
N PRO A 23 29.25 6.81 13.65
CA PRO A 23 27.92 7.31 14.01
C PRO A 23 27.43 8.42 13.06
N GLN A 24 28.32 9.14 12.37
CA GLN A 24 27.98 10.10 11.32
C GLN A 24 27.35 9.47 10.05
N LEU A 25 27.57 8.19 9.75
CA LEU A 25 26.87 7.48 8.65
C LEU A 25 25.43 7.11 9.03
N ILE A 26 25.16 6.82 10.30
CA ILE A 26 23.80 6.58 10.82
C ILE A 26 23.03 7.91 10.93
N ILE A 27 23.70 8.98 11.35
CA ILE A 27 23.14 10.34 11.46
C ILE A 27 22.70 10.89 10.08
N ASN A 28 23.28 10.44 8.97
CA ASN A 28 22.91 10.86 7.61
C ASN A 28 21.67 10.14 7.01
N LEU A 29 21.02 9.24 7.77
CA LEU A 29 19.85 8.48 7.31
C LEU A 29 18.54 8.88 8.01
N LEU A 30 18.62 9.53 9.17
CA LEU A 30 17.43 10.09 9.83
C LEU A 30 16.96 11.31 9.05
N MET A 31 15.65 11.45 8.96
CA MET A 31 15.02 12.52 8.18
C MET A 31 13.95 13.19 9.01
N ASP A 32 13.80 14.48 8.77
CA ASP A 32 12.68 15.29 9.26
C ASP A 32 11.56 15.24 8.23
N ILE A 33 10.36 14.83 8.66
CA ILE A 33 9.19 14.65 7.78
C ILE A 33 8.03 15.51 8.26
N VAL A 34 7.41 16.21 7.32
CA VAL A 34 6.07 16.80 7.51
C VAL A 34 5.04 15.91 6.81
N ILE A 35 3.99 15.51 7.53
CA ILE A 35 2.90 14.69 6.99
C ILE A 35 1.68 15.57 6.77
N ILE A 36 1.20 15.66 5.52
CA ILE A 36 -0.07 16.28 5.18
C ILE A 36 -1.09 15.16 4.94
N GLY A 37 -2.09 15.07 5.82
CA GLY A 37 -3.11 14.03 5.84
C GLY A 37 -3.07 13.16 7.09
N THR A 38 -4.22 12.57 7.43
CA THR A 38 -4.43 11.75 8.64
C THR A 38 -5.17 10.45 8.33
N GLY A 39 -5.05 9.96 7.10
CA GLY A 39 -5.66 8.72 6.64
C GLY A 39 -4.84 7.47 7.03
N ASN A 40 -5.25 6.32 6.51
CA ASN A 40 -4.61 5.03 6.80
C ASN A 40 -3.11 5.02 6.51
N VAL A 41 -2.71 5.58 5.36
CA VAL A 41 -1.28 5.65 4.99
C VAL A 41 -0.50 6.61 5.89
N ALA A 42 -1.08 7.74 6.28
CA ALA A 42 -0.44 8.70 7.18
C ALA A 42 -0.14 8.08 8.56
N HIS A 43 -1.10 7.35 9.12
CA HIS A 43 -0.89 6.61 10.37
C HIS A 43 0.18 5.52 10.21
N CYS A 44 0.10 4.74 9.14
CA CYS A 44 1.06 3.66 8.89
C CYS A 44 2.48 4.17 8.71
N PHE A 45 2.70 5.11 7.79
CA PHE A 45 4.03 5.64 7.55
C PHE A 45 4.51 6.45 8.74
N GLY A 46 3.66 7.26 9.39
CA GLY A 46 4.05 7.97 10.60
C GLY A 46 4.58 7.04 11.69
N GLN A 47 3.86 5.95 11.99
CA GLN A 47 4.30 4.95 12.98
C GLN A 47 5.60 4.26 12.57
N LEU A 48 5.71 3.81 11.32
CA LEU A 48 6.91 3.14 10.81
C LEU A 48 8.12 4.08 10.80
N LEU A 49 7.94 5.32 10.37
CA LEU A 49 9.00 6.34 10.35
C LEU A 49 9.52 6.62 11.77
N LYS A 50 8.62 6.84 12.73
CA LYS A 50 8.97 7.03 14.14
C LYS A 50 9.70 5.81 14.71
N LEU A 51 9.23 4.60 14.40
CA LEU A 51 9.84 3.35 14.86
C LEU A 51 11.29 3.20 14.37
N HIS A 52 11.59 3.69 13.16
CA HIS A 52 12.92 3.65 12.56
C HIS A 52 13.74 4.92 12.84
N GLY A 53 13.32 5.75 13.80
CA GLY A 53 14.08 6.88 14.32
C GLY A 53 13.95 8.18 13.54
N HIS A 54 13.16 8.21 12.46
CA HIS A 54 12.86 9.47 11.76
C HIS A 54 11.99 10.38 12.63
N GLN A 55 12.12 11.69 12.44
CA GLN A 55 11.35 12.67 13.18
C GLN A 55 10.19 13.18 12.34
N VAL A 56 8.95 13.00 12.83
CA VAL A 56 7.80 13.70 12.27
C VAL A 56 7.72 15.07 12.92
N LYS A 57 8.00 16.11 12.13
CA LYS A 57 8.08 17.51 12.59
C LYS A 57 6.72 18.16 12.74
N GLN A 58 5.77 17.77 11.88
CA GLN A 58 4.42 18.31 11.91
C GLN A 58 3.44 17.37 11.22
N VAL A 59 2.20 17.36 11.70
CA VAL A 59 1.06 16.69 11.07
C VAL A 59 -0.01 17.73 10.71
N LEU A 60 -0.44 17.75 9.45
CA LEU A 60 -1.46 18.65 8.94
C LEU A 60 -2.72 17.88 8.54
N SER A 61 -3.90 18.41 8.85
CA SER A 61 -5.16 17.87 8.35
C SER A 61 -6.25 18.95 8.36
N ARG A 62 -7.15 18.92 7.39
CA ARG A 62 -8.33 19.81 7.37
C ARG A 62 -9.24 19.68 8.60
N HIS A 63 -9.07 18.61 9.37
CA HIS A 63 -9.77 18.37 10.62
C HIS A 63 -8.78 18.36 11.77
N ILE A 64 -8.80 19.42 12.59
CA ILE A 64 -7.87 19.60 13.71
C ILE A 64 -7.86 18.41 14.68
N ASP A 65 -9.03 17.81 14.96
CA ASP A 65 -9.11 16.66 15.86
C ASP A 65 -8.35 15.43 15.32
N HIS A 66 -8.32 15.24 14.00
CA HIS A 66 -7.55 14.17 13.37
C HIS A 66 -6.06 14.49 13.35
N ALA A 67 -5.69 15.75 13.08
CA ALA A 67 -4.30 16.20 13.15
C ALA A 67 -3.75 16.00 14.57
N ARG A 68 -4.52 16.38 15.60
CA ARG A 68 -4.19 16.17 17.01
C ARG A 68 -3.94 14.70 17.32
N ASN A 69 -4.87 13.82 16.95
CA ASN A 69 -4.74 12.38 17.26
C ASN A 69 -3.45 11.79 16.70
N LEU A 70 -3.17 12.05 15.41
CA LEU A 70 -1.96 11.55 14.77
C LEU A 70 -0.70 12.25 15.30
N GLY A 71 -0.74 13.57 15.51
CA GLY A 71 0.36 14.37 16.06
C GLY A 71 0.77 13.91 17.46
N GLU A 72 -0.17 13.75 18.39
CA GLU A 72 0.09 13.24 19.74
C GLU A 72 0.70 11.84 19.72
N MET A 73 0.15 10.93 18.90
CA MET A 73 0.69 9.58 18.73
C MET A 73 2.14 9.62 18.22
N LEU A 74 2.45 10.54 17.31
CA LEU A 74 3.79 10.72 16.75
C LEU A 74 4.71 11.59 17.62
N ASN A 75 4.19 12.24 18.66
CA ASN A 75 4.89 13.27 19.45
C ASN A 75 5.37 14.43 18.54
N ALA A 76 4.48 14.90 17.68
CA ALA A 76 4.70 15.94 16.70
C ALA A 76 3.68 17.07 16.88
N PRO A 77 4.08 18.34 16.70
CA PRO A 77 3.17 19.45 16.46
C PRO A 77 2.13 19.13 15.38
N TYR A 78 0.95 19.72 15.49
CA TYR A 78 -0.12 19.52 14.53
C TYR A 78 -0.88 20.82 14.27
N THR A 79 -1.44 20.95 13.08
CA THR A 79 -2.23 22.13 12.67
C THR A 79 -3.26 21.71 11.62
N ASP A 80 -4.33 22.50 11.48
CA ASP A 80 -5.26 22.44 10.37
C ASP A 80 -5.08 23.57 9.35
N ASP A 81 -4.12 24.46 9.61
CA ASP A 81 -3.78 25.58 8.74
C ASP A 81 -2.56 25.23 7.86
N LEU A 82 -2.77 25.17 6.54
CA LEU A 82 -1.70 24.95 5.57
C LEU A 82 -0.67 26.08 5.54
N THR A 83 -1.02 27.28 6.01
CA THR A 83 -0.09 28.42 6.05
C THR A 83 0.90 28.34 7.21
N ASP A 84 0.60 27.55 8.24
CA ASP A 84 1.45 27.28 9.41
C ASP A 84 2.36 26.05 9.21
N ILE A 85 2.60 25.67 7.95
CA ILE A 85 3.43 24.50 7.64
C ILE A 85 4.91 24.73 8.03
N ASP A 86 5.52 23.78 8.74
CA ASP A 86 6.95 23.80 9.07
C ASP A 86 7.75 23.67 7.78
N MET A 87 8.52 24.71 7.48
CA MET A 87 9.30 24.84 6.27
C MET A 87 10.69 24.19 6.36
N ASN A 88 11.01 23.53 7.47
CA ASN A 88 12.29 22.88 7.77
C ASN A 88 12.12 21.37 7.93
N ALA A 89 11.90 20.68 6.81
CA ALA A 89 11.83 19.24 6.73
C ALA A 89 12.50 18.73 5.45
N ASP A 90 13.03 17.52 5.49
CA ASP A 90 13.68 16.86 4.37
C ASP A 90 12.64 16.39 3.33
N VAL A 91 11.50 15.87 3.81
CA VAL A 91 10.42 15.32 2.96
C VAL A 91 9.05 15.77 3.46
N TYR A 92 8.21 16.19 2.52
CA TYR A 92 6.81 16.53 2.75
C TYR A 92 5.95 15.43 2.12
N LEU A 93 5.26 14.66 2.95
CA LEU A 93 4.49 13.50 2.53
C LEU A 93 3.00 13.86 2.44
N LEU A 94 2.46 13.87 1.23
CA LEU A 94 1.03 14.02 0.96
C LEU A 94 0.34 12.65 1.06
N ALA A 95 -0.15 12.34 2.26
CA ALA A 95 -0.89 11.14 2.59
C ALA A 95 -2.40 11.44 2.73
N VAL A 96 -2.95 12.05 1.69
CA VAL A 96 -4.35 12.46 1.56
C VAL A 96 -5.10 11.59 0.55
N SER A 97 -6.43 11.73 0.50
CA SER A 97 -7.23 11.14 -0.58
C SER A 97 -6.82 11.71 -1.94
N ASP A 98 -6.89 10.91 -2.99
CA ASP A 98 -6.61 11.30 -4.38
C ASP A 98 -7.37 12.58 -4.79
N ALA A 99 -8.62 12.73 -4.36
CA ALA A 99 -9.46 13.90 -4.64
C ALA A 99 -8.96 15.22 -4.03
N ALA A 100 -8.10 15.18 -3.01
CA ALA A 100 -7.56 16.36 -2.36
C ALA A 100 -6.25 16.86 -3.00
N ILE A 101 -5.59 16.04 -3.82
CA ILE A 101 -4.32 16.41 -4.45
C ILE A 101 -4.45 17.63 -5.39
N PRO A 102 -5.49 17.75 -6.24
CA PRO A 102 -5.64 18.94 -7.09
C PRO A 102 -5.73 20.24 -6.28
N GLU A 103 -6.53 20.24 -5.22
CA GLU A 103 -6.70 21.39 -4.32
C GLU A 103 -5.36 21.77 -3.66
N LEU A 104 -4.63 20.79 -3.11
CA LEU A 104 -3.31 21.04 -2.53
C LEU A 104 -2.31 21.57 -3.57
N ASN A 105 -2.38 21.07 -4.80
CA ASN A 105 -1.52 21.54 -5.89
C ASN A 105 -1.82 23.01 -6.28
N ASP A 106 -3.04 23.50 -6.02
CA ASP A 106 -3.38 24.91 -6.21
C ASP A 106 -2.95 25.79 -5.02
N GLN A 107 -3.05 25.29 -3.79
CA GLN A 107 -2.88 26.10 -2.57
C GLN A 107 -1.45 26.08 -1.98
N LEU A 108 -0.74 24.96 -2.08
CA LEU A 108 0.54 24.76 -1.39
C LEU A 108 1.73 25.10 -2.28
N ARG A 109 2.73 25.83 -1.76
CA ARG A 109 3.98 26.18 -2.46
C ARG A 109 5.18 25.92 -1.56
N LEU A 110 5.95 24.88 -1.89
CA LEU A 110 7.13 24.44 -1.15
C LEU A 110 8.45 24.68 -1.90
N GLY A 111 8.38 25.17 -3.14
CA GLY A 111 9.54 25.66 -3.90
C GLY A 111 10.47 24.53 -4.34
N LYS A 112 11.60 24.37 -3.64
CA LYS A 112 12.63 23.34 -3.93
C LYS A 112 12.63 22.17 -2.95
N ARG A 113 11.69 22.11 -2.00
CA ARG A 113 11.60 21.03 -1.01
C ARG A 113 11.12 19.74 -1.65
N ILE A 114 11.49 18.58 -1.10
CA ILE A 114 11.04 17.30 -1.64
C ILE A 114 9.61 17.03 -1.20
N VAL A 115 8.70 16.89 -2.16
CA VAL A 115 7.28 16.61 -1.91
C VAL A 115 6.92 15.28 -2.56
N ALA A 116 6.38 14.35 -1.79
CA ALA A 116 5.94 13.06 -2.32
C ALA A 116 4.49 12.76 -1.95
N HIS A 117 3.68 12.26 -2.89
CA HIS A 117 2.36 11.74 -2.58
C HIS A 117 2.36 10.22 -2.44
N THR A 118 1.32 9.67 -1.80
CA THR A 118 1.17 8.22 -1.59
C THR A 118 0.05 7.58 -2.39
N ALA A 119 -0.58 8.33 -3.32
CA ALA A 119 -1.65 7.82 -4.17
C ALA A 119 -1.17 6.84 -5.26
N GLY A 120 -1.96 5.79 -5.49
CA GLY A 120 -1.66 4.74 -6.47
C GLY A 120 -1.99 5.15 -7.91
N ALA A 121 -3.11 5.83 -8.13
CA ALA A 121 -3.61 6.18 -9.46
C ALA A 121 -3.24 7.60 -9.92
N VAL A 122 -2.84 8.47 -8.99
CA VAL A 122 -2.52 9.87 -9.30
C VAL A 122 -1.10 9.97 -9.89
N PRO A 123 -0.92 10.69 -11.01
CA PRO A 123 0.39 10.84 -11.63
C PRO A 123 1.28 11.81 -10.86
N LEU A 124 2.60 11.65 -10.97
CA LEU A 124 3.59 12.53 -10.34
C LEU A 124 3.37 14.02 -10.69
N SER A 125 2.96 14.30 -11.94
CA SER A 125 2.72 15.66 -12.42
C SER A 125 1.59 16.38 -11.68
N ALA A 126 0.72 15.66 -10.95
CA ALA A 126 -0.39 16.23 -10.20
C ALA A 126 0.05 17.12 -9.02
N ILE A 127 1.32 17.04 -8.60
CA ILE A 127 1.90 17.87 -7.53
C ILE A 127 2.99 18.84 -8.03
N SER A 128 3.11 19.01 -9.36
CA SER A 128 4.17 19.79 -10.01
C SER A 128 4.16 21.29 -9.70
N ARG A 129 3.04 21.85 -9.22
CA ARG A 129 2.97 23.26 -8.82
C ARG A 129 3.32 23.47 -7.35
N ILE A 130 3.36 22.40 -6.55
CA ILE A 130 3.76 22.47 -5.15
C ILE A 130 5.27 22.66 -5.03
N SER A 131 6.04 21.89 -5.79
CA SER A 131 7.50 21.93 -5.77
C SER A 131 8.09 21.50 -7.11
N VAL A 132 9.33 21.91 -7.38
CA VAL A 132 10.12 21.38 -8.51
C VAL A 132 10.73 20.00 -8.21
N ASN A 133 10.78 19.62 -6.92
CA ASN A 133 11.33 18.35 -6.45
C ASN A 133 10.20 17.44 -5.97
N THR A 134 9.58 16.74 -6.90
CA THR A 134 8.40 15.89 -6.64
C THR A 134 8.72 14.40 -6.71
N GLY A 135 8.00 13.58 -5.94
CA GLY A 135 8.06 12.13 -6.05
C GLY A 135 6.76 11.43 -5.64
N VAL A 136 6.82 10.10 -5.61
CA VAL A 136 5.75 9.22 -5.18
C VAL A 136 6.35 8.17 -4.25
N LEU A 137 5.67 7.93 -3.12
CA LEU A 137 6.00 6.91 -2.14
C LEU A 137 4.75 6.05 -1.90
N TYR A 138 4.42 5.20 -2.87
CA TYR A 138 3.15 4.45 -2.87
C TYR A 138 3.29 3.09 -2.18
N PRO A 139 2.61 2.86 -1.03
CA PRO A 139 2.55 1.53 -0.43
C PRO A 139 1.58 0.62 -1.19
N LEU A 140 2.06 -0.48 -1.73
CA LEU A 140 1.24 -1.51 -2.36
C LEU A 140 0.72 -2.49 -1.29
N GLN A 141 -0.18 -2.01 -0.42
CA GLN A 141 -0.78 -2.80 0.66
C GLN A 141 -2.16 -2.25 1.06
N SER A 142 -3.05 -3.12 1.52
CA SER A 142 -4.32 -2.73 2.15
C SER A 142 -4.08 -2.28 3.58
N ILE A 143 -3.80 -0.98 3.75
CA ILE A 143 -3.44 -0.39 5.05
C ILE A 143 -4.70 0.01 5.82
N ARG A 144 -4.70 -0.29 7.12
CA ARG A 144 -5.72 0.12 8.10
C ARG A 144 -5.03 0.70 9.32
N LYS A 145 -5.42 1.91 9.74
CA LYS A 145 -4.79 2.63 10.86
C LYS A 145 -5.05 1.99 12.23
N GLU A 146 -6.04 1.10 12.32
CA GLU A 146 -6.42 0.38 13.54
C GLU A 146 -5.45 -0.77 13.86
N LEU A 147 -4.56 -1.13 12.92
CA LEU A 147 -3.57 -2.18 13.13
C LEU A 147 -2.46 -1.71 14.09
N LYS A 148 -2.12 -2.56 15.06
CA LYS A 148 -0.99 -2.32 15.98
C LYS A 148 0.36 -2.53 15.30
N THR A 149 0.41 -3.46 14.35
CA THR A 149 1.59 -3.80 13.55
C THR A 149 1.16 -3.95 12.10
N TYR A 150 2.02 -3.55 11.18
CA TYR A 150 1.77 -3.68 9.75
C TYR A 150 2.47 -4.93 9.20
N PRO A 151 1.86 -5.63 8.24
CA PRO A 151 2.56 -6.66 7.49
C PRO A 151 3.69 -6.03 6.65
N PRO A 152 4.60 -6.84 6.09
CA PRO A 152 5.58 -6.37 5.10
C PRO A 152 4.90 -5.54 3.99
N ILE A 153 5.41 -4.32 3.76
CA ILE A 153 4.83 -3.36 2.79
C ILE A 153 5.80 -3.17 1.62
N PRO A 154 5.47 -3.66 0.41
CA PRO A 154 6.16 -3.23 -0.80
C PRO A 154 5.84 -1.76 -1.08
N VAL A 155 6.84 -0.97 -1.44
CA VAL A 155 6.70 0.45 -1.76
C VAL A 155 7.21 0.73 -3.17
N MET A 156 6.39 1.42 -3.96
CA MET A 156 6.74 1.89 -5.30
C MET A 156 7.17 3.35 -5.27
N LEU A 157 8.29 3.63 -5.92
CA LEU A 157 8.90 4.94 -6.03
C LEU A 157 8.81 5.48 -7.45
N GLU A 158 8.44 6.75 -7.56
CA GLU A 158 8.61 7.57 -8.76
C GLU A 158 9.24 8.89 -8.31
N ALA A 159 10.09 9.50 -9.12
CA ALA A 159 10.78 10.73 -8.76
C ALA A 159 10.96 11.63 -9.98
N GLY A 160 10.86 12.95 -9.78
CA GLY A 160 11.06 13.93 -10.85
C GLY A 160 12.54 14.13 -11.23
N ASN A 161 13.47 13.68 -10.38
CA ASN A 161 14.91 13.70 -10.62
C ASN A 161 15.67 12.73 -9.70
N ASP A 162 16.96 12.54 -9.97
CA ASP A 162 17.83 11.61 -9.25
C ASP A 162 18.05 11.97 -7.78
N GLU A 163 18.01 13.25 -7.42
CA GLU A 163 18.13 13.67 -6.03
C GLU A 163 16.91 13.23 -5.21
N VAL A 164 15.71 13.47 -5.73
CA VAL A 164 14.46 13.00 -5.12
C VAL A 164 14.45 11.48 -5.02
N LEU A 165 14.86 10.78 -6.08
CA LEU A 165 14.89 9.31 -6.07
C LEU A 165 15.81 8.78 -4.96
N ARG A 166 17.04 9.28 -4.85
CA ARG A 166 17.98 8.87 -3.80
C ARG A 166 17.43 9.11 -2.40
N ARG A 167 16.79 10.25 -2.17
CA ARG A 167 16.19 10.60 -0.88
C ARG A 167 15.00 9.71 -0.53
N LEU A 168 14.09 9.48 -1.48
CA LEU A 168 12.95 8.59 -1.28
C LEU A 168 13.37 7.12 -1.13
N GLN A 169 14.44 6.68 -1.79
CA GLN A 169 15.00 5.34 -1.59
C GLN A 169 15.57 5.16 -0.19
N ALA A 170 16.30 6.15 0.33
CA ALA A 170 16.81 6.11 1.70
C ALA A 170 15.66 6.06 2.73
N LEU A 171 14.62 6.88 2.53
CA LEU A 171 13.43 6.87 3.38
C LEU A 171 12.64 5.56 3.27
N ALA A 172 12.39 5.07 2.06
CA ALA A 172 11.66 3.83 1.85
C ALA A 172 12.44 2.62 2.37
N GLY A 173 13.78 2.67 2.33
CA GLY A 173 14.66 1.59 2.79
C GLY A 173 14.53 1.29 4.27
N SER A 174 14.04 2.23 5.09
CA SER A 174 13.77 2.01 6.51
C SER A 174 12.39 1.42 6.78
N ILE A 175 11.39 1.66 5.92
CA ILE A 175 9.99 1.29 6.22
C ILE A 175 9.41 0.20 5.30
N ALA A 176 10.00 -0.04 4.14
CA ALA A 176 9.49 -0.96 3.12
C ALA A 176 10.11 -2.35 3.23
N SER A 177 9.31 -3.39 2.97
CA SER A 177 9.85 -4.75 2.82
C SER A 177 10.51 -4.99 1.46
N ARG A 178 10.09 -4.22 0.45
CA ARG A 178 10.62 -4.24 -0.91
C ARG A 178 10.40 -2.90 -1.56
N ILE A 179 11.40 -2.42 -2.28
CA ILE A 179 11.31 -1.19 -3.09
C ILE A 179 11.24 -1.57 -4.56
N ALA A 180 10.35 -0.92 -5.30
CA ALA A 180 10.31 -0.96 -6.76
C ALA A 180 10.29 0.46 -7.32
N ILE A 181 10.99 0.69 -8.43
CA ILE A 181 10.91 1.97 -9.17
C ILE A 181 9.89 1.77 -10.28
N ALA A 182 8.88 2.62 -10.34
CA ALA A 182 7.79 2.52 -11.31
C ALA A 182 7.31 3.91 -11.72
N ASP A 183 7.14 4.14 -13.03
CA ASP A 183 6.49 5.34 -13.51
C ASP A 183 4.98 5.36 -13.18
N SER A 184 4.33 6.50 -13.39
CA SER A 184 2.89 6.68 -13.14
C SER A 184 2.03 5.65 -13.87
N THR A 185 2.41 5.23 -15.08
CA THR A 185 1.66 4.25 -15.88
C THR A 185 1.81 2.85 -15.31
N GLN A 186 3.01 2.45 -14.92
CA GLN A 186 3.30 1.16 -14.27
C GLN A 186 2.62 1.08 -12.92
N ARG A 187 2.72 2.14 -12.09
CA ARG A 187 2.06 2.20 -10.78
C ARG A 187 0.54 2.08 -10.90
N LEU A 188 -0.08 2.76 -11.87
CA LEU A 188 -1.52 2.64 -12.13
C LEU A 188 -1.93 1.19 -12.47
N LYS A 189 -1.13 0.49 -13.29
CA LYS A 189 -1.36 -0.93 -13.60
C LYS A 189 -1.27 -1.80 -12.35
N TYR A 190 -0.27 -1.57 -11.50
CA TYR A 190 -0.16 -2.27 -10.22
C TYR A 190 -1.29 -1.96 -9.25
N HIS A 191 -1.79 -0.72 -9.24
CA HIS A 191 -2.94 -0.34 -8.44
C HIS A 191 -4.20 -1.11 -8.91
N LEU A 192 -4.44 -1.17 -10.21
CA LEU A 192 -5.52 -1.99 -10.79
C LEU A 192 -5.39 -3.46 -10.39
N THR A 193 -4.21 -4.06 -10.52
CA THR A 193 -4.03 -5.47 -10.15
C THR A 193 -4.18 -5.70 -8.65
N ALA A 194 -3.79 -4.75 -7.80
CA ALA A 194 -4.05 -4.83 -6.36
C ALA A 194 -5.56 -4.80 -6.03
N VAL A 195 -6.34 -3.99 -6.75
CA VAL A 195 -7.81 -3.96 -6.61
C VAL A 195 -8.41 -5.32 -6.97
N LEU A 196 -7.96 -5.94 -8.08
CA LEU A 196 -8.39 -7.28 -8.49
C LEU A 196 -8.03 -8.33 -7.43
N CYS A 197 -6.77 -8.37 -6.99
CA CYS A 197 -6.26 -9.39 -6.08
C CYS A 197 -6.81 -9.25 -4.65
N ASN A 198 -7.12 -8.04 -4.19
CA ASN A 198 -7.51 -7.77 -2.81
C ASN A 198 -8.95 -7.30 -2.67
N ASN A 199 -9.31 -6.14 -3.25
CA ASN A 199 -10.61 -5.52 -2.97
C ASN A 199 -11.77 -6.36 -3.51
N PHE A 200 -11.67 -6.84 -4.76
CA PHE A 200 -12.70 -7.67 -5.35
C PHE A 200 -12.78 -9.03 -4.68
N THR A 201 -11.64 -9.67 -4.40
CA THR A 201 -11.59 -10.93 -3.64
C THR A 201 -12.26 -10.80 -2.27
N ASN A 202 -11.97 -9.74 -1.51
CA ASN A 202 -12.61 -9.50 -0.22
C ASN A 202 -14.12 -9.25 -0.35
N HIS A 203 -14.56 -8.55 -1.40
CA HIS A 203 -15.98 -8.35 -1.67
C HIS A 203 -16.69 -9.68 -1.95
N LEU A 204 -16.10 -10.61 -2.71
CA LEU A 204 -16.65 -11.95 -2.92
C LEU A 204 -16.84 -12.72 -1.60
N PHE A 205 -15.91 -12.57 -0.64
CA PHE A 205 -16.08 -13.15 0.69
C PHE A 205 -17.20 -12.49 1.48
N ALA A 206 -17.41 -11.18 1.33
CA ALA A 206 -18.52 -10.46 1.95
C ALA A 206 -19.87 -10.92 1.40
N GLU A 207 -19.99 -11.08 0.07
CA GLU A 207 -21.19 -11.62 -0.58
C GLU A 207 -21.47 -13.08 -0.13
N ALA A 208 -20.44 -13.92 -0.08
CA ALA A 208 -20.56 -15.29 0.43
C ALA A 208 -21.01 -15.33 1.90
N LYS A 209 -20.47 -14.44 2.74
CA LYS A 209 -20.88 -14.31 4.16
C LYS A 209 -22.33 -13.88 4.28
N ALA A 210 -22.76 -12.87 3.51
CA ALA A 210 -24.14 -12.40 3.50
C ALA A 210 -25.12 -13.50 3.03
N TYR A 211 -24.74 -14.29 2.01
CA TYR A 211 -25.51 -15.45 1.57
C TYR A 211 -25.63 -16.50 2.70
N CYS A 212 -24.52 -16.85 3.37
CA CYS A 212 -24.57 -17.76 4.51
C CYS A 212 -25.49 -17.25 5.62
N GLU A 213 -25.43 -15.97 5.96
CA GLU A 213 -26.30 -15.37 6.99
C GLU A 213 -27.78 -15.46 6.61
N LYS A 214 -28.12 -15.16 5.35
CA LYS A 214 -29.50 -15.27 4.82
C LYS A 214 -30.02 -16.71 4.93
N GLU A 215 -29.19 -17.68 4.54
CA GLU A 215 -29.54 -19.10 4.51
C GLU A 215 -29.29 -19.83 5.86
N GLN A 216 -28.93 -19.09 6.91
CA GLN A 216 -28.63 -19.62 8.26
C GLN A 216 -27.51 -20.67 8.28
N LEU A 217 -26.51 -20.48 7.41
CA LEU A 217 -25.30 -21.29 7.31
C LEU A 217 -24.15 -20.68 8.13
N ASP A 218 -23.32 -21.54 8.71
CA ASP A 218 -22.11 -21.11 9.42
C ASP A 218 -20.98 -20.77 8.43
N PHE A 219 -20.70 -19.47 8.25
CA PHE A 219 -19.62 -18.99 7.38
C PHE A 219 -18.22 -19.46 7.84
N THR A 220 -18.04 -19.82 9.12
CA THR A 220 -16.73 -20.25 9.63
C THR A 220 -16.26 -21.57 9.02
N LEU A 221 -17.19 -22.41 8.55
CA LEU A 221 -16.89 -23.64 7.82
C LEU A 221 -16.17 -23.38 6.48
N LEU A 222 -16.24 -22.16 5.93
CA LEU A 222 -15.56 -21.77 4.70
C LEU A 222 -14.13 -21.22 4.94
N GLN A 223 -13.73 -20.97 6.19
CA GLN A 223 -12.40 -20.43 6.48
C GLN A 223 -11.24 -21.34 6.00
N PRO A 224 -11.31 -22.68 6.14
CA PRO A 224 -10.25 -23.55 5.64
C PRO A 224 -10.05 -23.47 4.12
N ILE A 225 -11.13 -23.38 3.33
CA ILE A 225 -11.01 -23.29 1.86
C ILE A 225 -10.53 -21.90 1.40
N ILE A 226 -10.91 -20.83 2.10
CA ILE A 226 -10.37 -19.49 1.86
C ILE A 226 -8.87 -19.48 2.11
N LYS A 227 -8.42 -20.05 3.25
CA LYS A 227 -7.00 -20.12 3.59
C LYS A 227 -6.20 -20.94 2.58
N GLU A 228 -6.67 -22.15 2.25
CA GLU A 228 -6.00 -23.03 1.29
C GLU A 228 -5.83 -22.36 -0.09
N THR A 229 -6.82 -21.57 -0.50
CA THR A 229 -6.77 -20.82 -1.77
C THR A 229 -5.55 -19.88 -1.81
N PHE A 230 -5.32 -19.12 -0.75
CA PHE A 230 -4.16 -18.20 -0.69
C PHE A 230 -2.84 -18.93 -0.45
N ASP A 231 -2.81 -19.97 0.39
CA ASP A 231 -1.60 -20.74 0.67
C ASP A 231 -1.04 -21.42 -0.60
N ARG A 232 -1.90 -21.81 -1.56
CA ARG A 232 -1.47 -22.38 -2.85
C ARG A 232 -0.79 -21.37 -3.76
N LEU A 233 -1.20 -20.10 -3.72
CA LEU A 233 -0.64 -19.04 -4.56
C LEU A 233 0.82 -18.72 -4.23
N GLU A 234 1.31 -19.13 -3.05
CA GLU A 234 2.73 -19.03 -2.71
C GLU A 234 3.60 -20.02 -3.50
N LYS A 235 3.02 -21.13 -3.97
CA LYS A 235 3.75 -22.27 -4.55
C LYS A 235 3.43 -22.50 -6.02
N TYR A 236 2.24 -22.12 -6.46
CA TYR A 236 1.72 -22.44 -7.79
C TYR A 236 1.14 -21.21 -8.46
N ALA A 237 1.23 -21.16 -9.78
CA ALA A 237 0.64 -20.08 -10.56
C ALA A 237 -0.90 -20.14 -10.50
N PRO A 238 -1.63 -19.00 -10.38
CA PRO A 238 -3.08 -18.99 -10.20
C PRO A 238 -3.86 -19.85 -11.22
N GLU A 239 -3.46 -19.78 -12.48
CA GLU A 239 -4.07 -20.53 -13.59
C GLU A 239 -3.86 -22.05 -13.51
N THR A 240 -2.93 -22.53 -12.68
CA THR A 240 -2.66 -23.97 -12.54
C THR A 240 -3.44 -24.62 -11.38
N VAL A 241 -3.96 -23.82 -10.45
CA VAL A 241 -4.64 -24.31 -9.24
C VAL A 241 -6.14 -24.06 -9.25
N GLN A 242 -6.69 -23.53 -10.35
CA GLN A 242 -8.11 -23.35 -10.54
C GLN A 242 -8.86 -24.70 -10.44
N THR A 243 -9.98 -24.71 -9.72
CA THR A 243 -10.88 -25.86 -9.62
C THR A 243 -12.34 -25.41 -9.76
N GLY A 244 -13.30 -26.32 -9.53
CA GLY A 244 -14.73 -26.00 -9.52
C GLY A 244 -15.48 -26.38 -10.80
N PRO A 245 -16.82 -26.18 -10.81
CA PRO A 245 -17.70 -26.65 -11.87
C PRO A 245 -17.48 -25.95 -13.22
N ALA A 246 -17.13 -24.66 -13.21
CA ALA A 246 -16.87 -23.88 -14.42
C ALA A 246 -15.70 -24.46 -15.25
N LEU A 247 -14.60 -24.82 -14.59
CA LEU A 247 -13.43 -25.44 -15.25
C LEU A 247 -13.79 -26.76 -15.94
N ARG A 248 -14.64 -27.57 -15.30
CA ARG A 248 -15.03 -28.90 -15.81
C ARG A 248 -16.29 -28.89 -16.67
N LYS A 249 -16.87 -27.73 -16.96
CA LYS A 249 -18.14 -27.57 -17.72
C LYS A 249 -19.31 -28.35 -17.09
N ASP A 250 -19.37 -28.40 -15.77
CA ASP A 250 -20.43 -29.09 -15.02
C ASP A 250 -21.71 -28.25 -15.02
N ASN A 251 -22.42 -28.26 -16.14
CA ASN A 251 -23.64 -27.47 -16.33
C ASN A 251 -24.73 -27.81 -15.31
N THR A 252 -24.85 -29.08 -14.93
CA THR A 252 -25.83 -29.54 -13.93
C THR A 252 -25.62 -28.83 -12.59
N THR A 253 -24.39 -28.82 -12.07
CA THR A 253 -24.08 -28.11 -10.82
C THR A 253 -24.27 -26.59 -10.98
N MET A 254 -23.85 -26.02 -12.11
CA MET A 254 -24.00 -24.59 -12.36
C MET A 254 -25.47 -24.14 -12.46
N ASP A 255 -26.37 -24.96 -13.01
CA ASP A 255 -27.82 -24.69 -13.06
C ASP A 255 -28.44 -24.69 -11.65
N LEU A 256 -28.00 -25.60 -10.78
CA LEU A 256 -28.41 -25.60 -9.38
C LEU A 256 -27.95 -24.33 -8.66
N HIS A 257 -26.70 -23.90 -8.86
CA HIS A 257 -26.20 -22.65 -8.30
C HIS A 257 -27.00 -21.43 -8.79
N ARG A 258 -27.29 -21.36 -10.10
CA ARG A 258 -28.13 -20.28 -10.65
C ARG A 258 -29.52 -20.23 -10.00
N SER A 259 -30.11 -21.40 -9.75
CA SER A 259 -31.41 -21.50 -9.08
C SER A 259 -31.36 -21.01 -7.63
N LEU A 260 -30.29 -21.29 -6.90
CA LEU A 260 -30.07 -20.77 -5.54
C LEU A 260 -29.88 -19.24 -5.50
N LEU A 261 -29.36 -18.66 -6.58
CA LEU A 261 -29.10 -17.23 -6.70
C LEU A 261 -30.25 -16.46 -7.37
N ALA A 262 -31.37 -17.11 -7.69
CA ALA A 262 -32.47 -16.50 -8.47
C ALA A 262 -33.04 -15.22 -7.83
N ASP A 263 -33.07 -15.16 -6.51
CA ASP A 263 -33.58 -14.00 -5.76
C ASP A 263 -32.51 -12.89 -5.53
N ASN A 264 -31.31 -13.05 -6.08
CA ASN A 264 -30.23 -12.06 -5.99
C ASN A 264 -29.59 -11.85 -7.38
N GLU A 265 -30.25 -11.02 -8.19
CA GLU A 265 -29.84 -10.72 -9.57
C GLU A 265 -28.39 -10.25 -9.68
N HIS A 266 -27.92 -9.44 -8.73
CA HIS A 266 -26.55 -8.92 -8.72
C HIS A 266 -25.53 -10.06 -8.52
N LEU A 267 -25.71 -10.88 -7.47
CA LEU A 267 -24.80 -11.98 -7.19
C LEU A 267 -24.86 -13.07 -8.27
N LEU A 268 -26.04 -13.32 -8.84
CA LEU A 268 -26.21 -14.18 -10.01
C LEU A 268 -25.36 -13.68 -11.18
N ARG A 269 -25.40 -12.37 -11.49
CA ARG A 269 -24.61 -11.80 -12.58
C ARG A 269 -23.10 -11.93 -12.34
N VAL A 270 -22.65 -11.69 -11.11
CA VAL A 270 -21.24 -11.89 -10.71
C VAL A 270 -20.83 -13.35 -10.89
N TYR A 271 -21.68 -14.29 -10.45
CA TYR A 271 -21.44 -15.73 -10.59
C TYR A 271 -21.27 -16.14 -12.05
N GLU A 272 -22.15 -15.66 -12.94
CA GLU A 272 -22.09 -15.96 -14.37
C GLU A 272 -20.81 -15.43 -15.03
N VAL A 273 -20.49 -14.16 -14.79
CA VAL A 273 -19.30 -13.51 -15.38
C VAL A 273 -18.02 -14.22 -14.93
N LEU A 274 -17.90 -14.57 -13.63
CA LEU A 274 -16.72 -15.26 -13.13
C LEU A 274 -16.62 -16.70 -13.64
N SER A 275 -17.75 -17.42 -13.71
CA SER A 275 -17.79 -18.78 -14.27
C SER A 275 -17.41 -18.80 -15.75
N GLU A 276 -17.89 -17.84 -16.53
CA GLU A 276 -17.52 -17.66 -17.94
C GLU A 276 -16.03 -17.29 -18.09
N ALA A 277 -15.52 -16.37 -17.27
CA ALA A 277 -14.11 -15.99 -17.29
C ALA A 277 -13.18 -17.17 -16.97
N ILE A 278 -13.52 -17.98 -15.97
CA ILE A 278 -12.81 -19.22 -15.64
C ILE A 278 -12.84 -20.18 -16.82
N TYR A 279 -14.00 -20.40 -17.44
CA TYR A 279 -14.09 -21.28 -18.60
C TYR A 279 -13.16 -20.83 -19.73
N ARG A 280 -13.23 -19.55 -20.12
CA ARG A 280 -12.46 -18.97 -21.24
C ARG A 280 -10.95 -18.99 -21.02
N LEU A 281 -10.50 -18.95 -19.77
CA LEU A 281 -9.07 -19.03 -19.46
C LEU A 281 -8.49 -20.43 -19.70
N HIS A 282 -9.33 -21.47 -19.61
CA HIS A 282 -8.89 -22.87 -19.59
C HIS A 282 -9.33 -23.70 -20.81
N HIS A 283 -10.16 -23.16 -21.70
CA HIS A 283 -10.68 -23.80 -22.92
C HIS A 283 -10.71 -22.81 -24.07
#